data_AF-A0A161ME14-F1
#
_entry.id   AF-A0A161ME14-F1
#
_cell.length_a   1.000
_cell.length_b   1.000
_cell.length_c   1.000
_cell.angle_alpha   90.00
_cell.angle_beta   90.00
_cell.angle_gamma   90.00
#
_symmetry.space_group_name_H-M   'P 1'
#
loop_
_entity.id
_entity.type
_entity.pdbx_description
1 polymer ?
#
loop_
_entity_poly.entity_id
_entity_poly.type
_entity_poly.pdbx_seq_one_letter_code
_entity_poly.pdbx_strand_id
1 'polypeptide(L)'
;VTCYKVAHDFGCSDTVDIHIDDEGEVTSQFSKDMIWMFHVWSEIWTKRADLGAGYDGWQVVDGTPTVTNYMFGFHGPTPVIAVKNEEMQKPYDVAFVYSEINADIIYWKLQGPNKPLKLIHTNATDTGQLIVTKAPGCCEREDLTDQY
;
A
#
# COMPACT_ATOMS: atom_id res chain seq x y z
N VAL A 1 9.94 -5.43 8.19
CA VAL A 1 9.79 -4.01 7.84
C VAL A 1 8.42 -3.57 8.28
N THR A 2 8.31 -2.39 8.86
CA THR A 2 7.03 -1.83 9.32
C THR A 2 6.79 -0.51 8.60
N CYS A 3 5.65 -0.40 7.92
CA CYS A 3 5.19 0.83 7.30
C CYS A 3 4.01 1.40 8.10
N TYR A 4 4.01 2.70 8.35
CA TYR A 4 2.96 3.42 9.06
C TYR A 4 1.99 4.11 8.10
N LYS A 5 0.69 4.07 8.44
CA LYS A 5 -0.43 4.52 7.59
C LYS A 5 -0.41 3.87 6.21
N VAL A 6 -0.80 2.60 6.17
CA VAL A 6 -0.79 1.79 4.95
C VAL A 6 -2.19 1.73 4.36
N ALA A 7 -2.29 1.96 3.05
CA ALA A 7 -3.51 1.79 2.30
C ALA A 7 -3.78 0.31 2.05
N HIS A 8 -4.89 -0.20 2.56
CA HIS A 8 -5.39 -1.50 2.17
C HIS A 8 -6.48 -1.32 1.12
N ASP A 9 -6.03 -1.09 -0.13
CA ASP A 9 -6.87 -0.91 -1.33
C ASP A 9 -7.32 -2.27 -1.86
N PHE A 10 -8.61 -2.59 -1.71
CA PHE A 10 -9.17 -3.86 -2.19
C PHE A 10 -9.39 -3.87 -3.71
N GLY A 11 -9.36 -2.71 -4.37
CA GLY A 11 -9.63 -2.50 -5.78
C GLY A 11 -8.40 -2.45 -6.68
N CYS A 12 -7.19 -2.35 -6.11
CA CYS A 12 -5.94 -2.07 -6.84
C CYS A 12 -6.09 -0.83 -7.74
N SER A 13 -6.65 0.23 -7.19
CA SER A 13 -6.99 1.49 -7.84
C SER A 13 -5.98 2.61 -7.59
N ASP A 14 -4.95 2.35 -6.77
CA ASP A 14 -4.00 3.37 -6.25
C ASP A 14 -4.69 4.45 -5.41
N THR A 15 -5.90 4.17 -4.95
CA THR A 15 -6.72 5.10 -4.18
C THR A 15 -7.44 4.38 -3.04
N VAL A 16 -7.65 5.09 -1.93
CA VAL A 16 -8.47 4.64 -0.82
C VAL A 16 -9.69 5.55 -0.74
N ASP A 17 -10.87 5.00 -1.05
CA ASP A 17 -12.11 5.77 -1.11
C ASP A 17 -12.87 5.77 0.22
N ILE A 18 -12.85 6.90 0.92
CA ILE A 18 -13.57 7.12 2.18
C ILE A 18 -14.89 7.84 1.91
N HIS A 19 -16.01 7.18 2.21
CA HIS A 19 -17.36 7.70 1.98
C HIS A 19 -17.98 8.26 3.24
N ILE A 20 -18.33 9.55 3.22
CA ILE A 20 -18.93 10.29 4.33
C ILE A 20 -20.41 10.56 4.04
N ASP A 21 -21.28 10.29 5.01
CA ASP A 21 -22.72 10.57 4.92
C ASP A 21 -23.09 12.05 5.18
N ASP A 22 -24.39 12.33 5.27
CA ASP A 22 -24.88 13.69 5.51
C ASP A 22 -24.69 14.15 6.97
N GLU A 23 -24.54 13.21 7.89
CA GLU A 23 -24.24 13.39 9.30
C GLU A 23 -22.75 13.63 9.57
N GLY A 24 -21.89 13.33 8.60
CA GLY A 24 -20.43 13.50 8.70
C GLY A 24 -19.69 12.24 9.14
N GLU A 25 -20.37 11.10 9.17
CA GLU A 25 -19.82 9.82 9.61
C GLU A 25 -19.29 8.99 8.42
N VAL A 26 -18.24 8.21 8.66
CA VAL A 26 -17.68 7.30 7.65
C VAL A 26 -18.56 6.05 7.53
N THR A 27 -19.01 5.78 6.32
CA THR A 27 -19.91 4.67 6.03
C THR A 27 -19.14 3.40 5.63
N SER A 28 -19.14 2.41 6.53
CA SER A 28 -18.50 1.10 6.29
C SER A 28 -19.20 0.27 5.20
N GLN A 29 -20.44 0.62 4.84
CA GLN A 29 -21.17 -0.03 3.75
C GLN A 29 -20.56 0.27 2.37
N PHE A 30 -19.95 1.45 2.20
CA PHE A 30 -19.39 1.92 0.94
C PHE A 30 -17.86 1.99 0.95
N SER A 31 -17.25 2.10 2.14
CA SER A 31 -15.79 2.15 2.30
C SER A 31 -15.27 0.77 2.67
N LYS A 32 -14.90 -0.04 1.66
CA LYS A 32 -14.22 -1.32 1.87
C LYS A 32 -12.72 -1.14 2.11
N ASP A 33 -12.13 -0.11 1.51
CA ASP A 33 -10.73 0.23 1.70
C ASP A 33 -10.48 0.76 3.10
N MET A 34 -9.29 0.49 3.62
CA MET A 34 -8.93 0.82 4.99
C MET A 34 -7.57 1.49 5.01
N ILE A 35 -7.36 2.42 5.93
CA ILE A 35 -6.02 2.87 6.31
C ILE A 35 -5.62 2.14 7.57
N TRP A 36 -4.65 1.23 7.45
CA TRP A 36 -4.08 0.53 8.59
C TRP A 36 -3.11 1.46 9.32
N MET A 37 -3.16 1.49 10.65
CA MET A 37 -2.23 2.30 11.43
C MET A 37 -0.77 1.94 11.13
N PHE A 38 -0.51 0.65 10.94
CA PHE A 38 0.73 0.13 10.40
C PHE A 38 0.48 -1.21 9.73
N HIS A 39 1.37 -1.59 8.82
CA HIS A 39 1.47 -2.92 8.24
C HIS A 39 2.90 -3.43 8.33
N VAL A 40 3.08 -4.74 8.39
CA VAL A 40 4.39 -5.39 8.54
C VAL A 40 4.56 -6.48 7.50
N TRP A 41 5.64 -6.38 6.72
CA TRP A 41 6.09 -7.42 5.79
C TRP A 41 7.54 -7.83 6.06
N SER A 42 8.00 -8.86 5.36
CA SER A 42 9.40 -9.29 5.38
C SER A 42 10.14 -8.85 4.12
N GLU A 43 11.43 -8.57 4.23
CA GLU A 43 12.30 -8.43 3.07
C GLU A 43 13.31 -9.58 3.01
N ILE A 44 13.56 -10.09 1.81
CA ILE A 44 14.61 -11.08 1.55
C ILE A 44 15.65 -10.51 0.58
N TRP A 45 16.92 -10.86 0.78
CA TRP A 45 17.99 -10.49 -0.14
C TRP A 45 18.23 -11.62 -1.14
N THR A 46 17.94 -11.39 -2.41
CA THR A 46 18.15 -12.40 -3.46
C THR A 46 18.46 -11.79 -4.82
N LYS A 47 18.94 -12.62 -5.75
CA LYS A 47 19.06 -12.26 -7.16
C LYS A 47 17.72 -12.36 -7.87
N ARG A 48 17.51 -11.52 -8.88
CA ARG A 48 16.34 -11.49 -9.78
C ARG A 48 16.78 -11.64 -11.23
N ALA A 49 17.41 -12.78 -11.53
CA ALA A 49 17.86 -13.10 -12.89
C ALA A 49 16.69 -13.12 -13.91
N ASP A 50 15.46 -13.34 -13.43
CA ASP A 50 14.22 -13.26 -14.20
C ASP A 50 13.87 -11.83 -14.67
N LEU A 51 14.34 -10.78 -13.97
CA LEU A 51 14.07 -9.38 -14.30
C LEU A 51 15.23 -8.66 -15.03
N GLY A 52 16.39 -9.31 -15.11
CA GLY A 52 17.61 -8.73 -15.65
C GLY A 52 18.43 -7.95 -14.61
N ALA A 53 19.44 -7.21 -15.08
CA ALA A 53 20.33 -6.46 -14.21
C ALA A 53 19.61 -5.27 -13.54
N GLY A 54 19.93 -5.02 -12.26
CA GLY A 54 19.41 -3.86 -11.52
C GLY A 54 18.30 -4.18 -10.50
N TYR A 55 17.79 -5.41 -10.47
CA TYR A 55 16.69 -5.83 -9.57
C TYR A 55 17.09 -6.79 -8.45
N ASP A 56 18.38 -7.15 -8.39
CA ASP A 56 18.95 -7.89 -7.25
C ASP A 56 18.85 -7.05 -5.96
N GLY A 57 18.89 -7.71 -4.81
CA GLY A 57 18.89 -7.05 -3.51
C GLY A 57 17.62 -7.34 -2.72
N TRP A 58 17.12 -6.35 -1.99
CA TRP A 58 15.94 -6.48 -1.14
C TRP A 58 14.66 -6.69 -1.96
N GLN A 59 13.89 -7.71 -1.57
CA GLN A 59 12.60 -8.04 -2.15
C GLN A 59 11.56 -8.13 -1.05
N VAL A 60 10.43 -7.43 -1.19
CA VAL A 60 9.26 -7.57 -0.32
C VAL A 60 8.65 -8.95 -0.48
N VAL A 61 8.34 -9.58 0.65
CA VAL A 61 7.54 -10.78 0.76
C VAL A 61 6.53 -10.54 1.88
N ASP A 62 5.25 -10.53 1.51
CA ASP A 62 4.17 -10.36 2.46
C ASP A 62 3.37 -11.65 2.63
N GLY A 63 3.45 -12.20 3.84
CA GLY A 63 2.74 -13.41 4.24
C GLY A 63 1.34 -13.13 4.77
N THR A 64 0.92 -11.87 4.86
CA THR A 64 -0.40 -11.46 5.34
C THR A 64 -1.44 -11.81 4.28
N PRO A 65 -2.41 -12.69 4.58
CA PRO A 65 -3.42 -13.05 3.58
C PRO A 65 -4.32 -11.85 3.29
N THR A 66 -4.16 -11.25 2.12
CA THR A 66 -5.09 -10.22 1.63
C THR A 66 -6.14 -10.84 0.73
N VAL A 67 -7.36 -10.31 0.76
CA VAL A 67 -8.45 -10.76 -0.11
C VAL A 67 -8.53 -9.83 -1.32
N THR A 68 -7.89 -10.21 -2.42
CA THR A 68 -8.12 -9.56 -3.72
C THR A 68 -8.98 -10.48 -4.57
N ASN A 69 -10.18 -10.02 -4.97
CA ASN A 69 -11.10 -10.66 -5.92
C ASN A 69 -11.01 -12.21 -6.00
N TYR A 70 -11.38 -12.88 -4.91
CA TYR A 70 -11.59 -14.35 -4.82
C TYR A 70 -10.34 -15.24 -4.69
N MET A 71 -9.14 -14.70 -4.51
CA MET A 71 -7.96 -15.49 -4.13
C MET A 71 -7.34 -14.98 -2.84
N PHE A 72 -7.09 -15.90 -1.90
CA PHE A 72 -6.16 -15.65 -0.79
C PHE A 72 -4.74 -15.75 -1.37
N GLY A 73 -4.04 -14.63 -1.43
CA GLY A 73 -2.68 -14.56 -1.97
C GLY A 73 -1.66 -14.14 -0.91
N PHE A 74 -0.43 -14.60 -1.09
CA PHE A 74 0.76 -14.00 -0.50
C PHE A 74 1.43 -13.17 -1.60
N HIS A 75 2.08 -12.06 -1.24
CA HIS A 75 2.70 -11.16 -2.21
C HIS A 75 4.21 -11.31 -2.27
N GLY A 76 4.74 -11.13 -3.48
CA GLY A 76 6.18 -11.11 -3.75
C GLY A 76 6.77 -12.44 -4.25
N PRO A 77 8.09 -12.50 -4.48
CA PRO A 77 9.08 -11.47 -4.15
C PRO A 77 8.99 -10.23 -5.06
N THR A 78 8.77 -9.06 -4.46
CA THR A 78 8.64 -7.77 -5.16
C THR A 78 9.93 -6.97 -5.00
N PRO A 79 10.65 -6.57 -6.07
CA PRO A 79 11.87 -5.79 -5.92
C PRO A 79 11.58 -4.42 -5.32
N VAL A 80 12.23 -4.08 -4.21
CA VAL A 80 12.09 -2.75 -3.57
C VAL A 80 12.44 -1.63 -4.55
N ILE A 81 13.49 -1.83 -5.35
CA ILE A 81 13.90 -0.87 -6.38
C ILE A 81 12.85 -0.67 -7.49
N ALA A 82 12.03 -1.67 -7.79
CA ALA A 82 10.96 -1.54 -8.78
C ALA A 82 9.79 -0.73 -8.22
N VAL A 83 9.49 -0.87 -6.92
CA VAL A 83 8.50 -0.05 -6.21
C VAL A 83 8.93 1.42 -6.22
N LYS A 84 10.17 1.69 -5.81
CA LYS A 84 10.75 3.04 -5.80
C LYS A 84 10.77 3.72 -7.17
N ASN A 85 10.96 2.94 -8.24
CA ASN A 85 11.00 3.45 -9.60
C ASN A 85 9.62 3.45 -10.29
N GLU A 86 8.54 3.16 -9.55
CA GLU A 86 7.16 3.15 -10.03
C GLU A 86 6.90 2.16 -11.19
N GLU A 87 7.62 1.04 -11.22
CA GLU A 87 7.58 0.07 -12.33
C GLU A 87 6.48 -0.98 -12.16
N MET A 88 5.21 -0.56 -12.04
CA MET A 88 4.05 -1.40 -11.68
C MET A 88 3.83 -2.65 -12.54
N GLN A 89 4.36 -2.66 -13.76
CA GLN A 89 4.24 -3.78 -14.71
C GLN A 89 5.22 -4.92 -14.42
N LYS A 90 6.15 -4.76 -13.47
CA LYS A 90 7.14 -5.76 -13.12
C LYS A 90 6.57 -6.81 -12.17
N PRO A 91 6.91 -8.10 -12.35
CA PRO A 91 6.53 -9.12 -11.38
C PRO A 91 7.48 -9.12 -10.18
N TYR A 92 7.03 -9.53 -8.99
CA TYR A 92 5.65 -9.85 -8.62
C TYR A 92 5.06 -8.68 -7.84
N ASP A 93 3.77 -8.41 -8.02
CA ASP A 93 2.95 -7.56 -7.15
C ASP A 93 3.50 -6.14 -6.85
N VAL A 94 4.26 -5.54 -7.79
CA VAL A 94 4.81 -4.18 -7.61
C VAL A 94 3.69 -3.16 -7.41
N ALA A 95 2.63 -3.25 -8.23
CA ALA A 95 1.46 -2.40 -8.09
C ALA A 95 0.85 -2.49 -6.68
N PHE A 96 0.69 -3.70 -6.14
CA PHE A 96 0.11 -3.90 -4.81
C PHE A 96 0.95 -3.21 -3.73
N VAL A 97 2.26 -3.49 -3.68
CA VAL A 97 3.16 -2.90 -2.66
C VAL A 97 3.23 -1.38 -2.82
N TYR A 98 3.19 -0.87 -4.05
CA TYR A 98 3.16 0.56 -4.29
C TYR A 98 1.86 1.20 -3.80
N SER A 99 0.69 0.65 -4.15
CA SER A 99 -0.59 1.18 -3.68
C SER A 99 -0.65 1.20 -2.15
N GLU A 100 -0.09 0.18 -1.47
CA GLU A 100 -0.05 0.12 -0.01
C GLU A 100 0.62 1.34 0.64
N ILE A 101 1.64 1.91 -0.01
CA ILE A 101 2.46 2.97 0.57
C ILE A 101 2.28 4.34 -0.09
N ASN A 102 1.71 4.40 -1.30
CA ASN A 102 1.58 5.64 -2.07
C ASN A 102 0.15 5.95 -2.53
N ALA A 103 -0.87 5.16 -2.15
CA ALA A 103 -2.24 5.45 -2.57
C ALA A 103 -2.76 6.79 -2.05
N ASP A 104 -3.52 7.49 -2.89
CA ASP A 104 -4.20 8.71 -2.52
C ASP A 104 -5.44 8.40 -1.68
N ILE A 105 -5.66 9.15 -0.60
CA ILE A 105 -6.89 9.05 0.20
C ILE A 105 -7.91 10.02 -0.37
N ILE A 106 -9.03 9.50 -0.89
CA ILE A 106 -10.09 10.30 -1.50
C ILE A 106 -11.31 10.31 -0.59
N TYR A 107 -11.77 11.50 -0.23
CA TYR A 107 -12.96 11.71 0.59
C TYR A 107 -14.15 12.07 -0.30
N TRP A 108 -15.16 11.21 -0.28
CA TRP A 108 -16.40 11.37 -1.04
C TRP A 108 -17.57 11.68 -0.10
N LYS A 109 -18.46 12.58 -0.53
CA LYS A 109 -19.75 12.81 0.12
C LYS A 109 -20.85 12.02 -0.58
N LEU A 110 -21.58 11.22 0.19
CA LEU A 110 -22.85 10.64 -0.21
C LEU A 110 -23.95 11.72 -0.18
N GLN A 111 -24.66 11.92 -1.29
CA GLN A 111 -25.66 12.98 -1.42
C GLN A 111 -27.12 12.48 -1.35
N GLY A 112 -27.29 11.24 -0.86
CA GLY A 112 -28.55 10.50 -0.85
C GLY A 112 -28.77 9.61 -2.08
N PRO A 113 -29.91 8.90 -2.15
CA PRO A 113 -30.18 7.91 -3.20
C PRO A 113 -30.13 8.51 -4.60
N ASN A 114 -29.47 7.80 -5.52
CA ASN A 114 -29.35 8.15 -6.95
C ASN A 114 -28.72 9.51 -7.27
N LYS A 115 -28.03 10.14 -6.31
CA LYS A 115 -27.20 11.32 -6.58
C LYS A 115 -25.74 10.91 -6.77
N PRO A 116 -24.99 11.64 -7.61
CA PRO A 116 -23.57 11.36 -7.78
C PRO A 116 -22.81 11.57 -6.46
N LEU A 117 -21.69 10.87 -6.32
CA LEU A 117 -20.71 11.18 -5.28
C LEU A 117 -20.14 12.58 -5.52
N LYS A 118 -19.95 13.34 -4.44
CA LYS A 118 -19.28 14.63 -4.50
C LYS A 118 -17.90 14.51 -3.87
N LEU A 119 -16.85 14.84 -4.62
CA LEU A 119 -15.49 14.93 -4.09
C LEU A 119 -15.44 16.03 -3.01
N ILE A 120 -14.94 15.69 -1.83
CA ILE A 120 -14.71 16.61 -0.72
C ILE A 120 -13.24 17.04 -0.71
N HIS A 121 -12.34 16.07 -0.72
CA HIS A 121 -10.91 16.28 -0.53
C HIS A 121 -10.11 15.07 -1.05
N THR A 122 -8.86 15.33 -1.43
CA THR A 122 -7.86 14.30 -1.78
C THR A 122 -6.61 14.57 -0.97
N ASN A 123 -6.08 13.55 -0.31
CA ASN A 123 -4.82 13.59 0.41
C ASN A 123 -3.84 12.57 -0.16
N ALA A 124 -2.84 13.09 -0.88
CA ALA A 124 -1.82 12.31 -1.58
C ALA A 124 -0.53 12.07 -0.77
N THR A 125 -0.53 12.42 0.53
CA THR A 125 0.70 12.42 1.36
C THR A 125 0.54 11.71 2.71
N ASP A 126 -0.64 11.14 2.96
CA ASP A 126 -0.96 10.54 4.26
C ASP A 126 -0.66 9.05 4.35
N THR A 127 -0.40 8.38 3.22
CA THR A 127 0.00 6.98 3.16
C THR A 127 1.53 6.86 3.21
N GLY A 128 2.02 5.70 3.67
CA GLY A 128 3.45 5.37 3.61
C GLY A 128 4.39 6.30 4.37
N GLN A 129 3.90 7.02 5.40
CA GLN A 129 4.62 8.15 6.00
C GLN A 129 5.96 7.79 6.64
N LEU A 130 6.15 6.53 6.99
CA LEU A 130 7.37 6.05 7.63
C LEU A 130 7.51 4.55 7.42
N ILE A 131 8.61 4.13 6.80
CA ILE A 131 8.97 2.72 6.61
C ILE A 131 10.25 2.45 7.38
N VAL A 132 10.22 1.48 8.29
CA VAL A 132 11.33 1.25 9.23
C VAL A 132 11.67 -0.23 9.40
N THR A 133 12.93 -0.46 9.76
CA THR A 133 13.42 -1.76 10.20
C THR A 133 14.31 -1.61 11.44
N LYS A 134 14.74 -2.74 12.01
CA LYS A 134 15.73 -2.75 13.09
C LYS A 134 17.13 -2.61 12.50
N ALA A 135 17.92 -1.67 13.02
CA ALA A 135 19.29 -1.47 12.60
C ALA A 135 20.20 -2.69 12.87
N PRO A 136 21.25 -2.94 12.05
CA PRO A 136 22.24 -3.98 12.30
C PRO A 136 23.00 -3.76 13.62
N GLY A 137 23.20 -4.82 14.40
CA GLY A 137 24.04 -4.76 15.61
C GLY A 137 23.46 -4.05 16.83
N CYS A 138 22.34 -3.31 16.72
CA CYS A 138 21.68 -2.64 17.85
C CYS A 138 20.15 -2.74 17.80
N CYS A 139 19.45 -2.30 18.85
CA CYS A 139 17.98 -2.24 18.90
C CYS A 139 17.44 -0.84 18.54
N GLU A 140 18.14 -0.15 17.65
CA GLU A 140 17.70 1.14 17.13
C GLU A 140 16.87 0.96 15.84
N ARG A 141 16.13 2.00 15.50
CA ARG A 141 15.27 2.06 14.32
C ARG A 141 16.06 2.61 13.14
N GLU A 142 16.08 1.90 12.03
CA GLU A 142 16.59 2.35 10.74
C GLU A 142 15.41 2.77 9.87
N ASP A 143 15.52 3.94 9.23
CA ASP A 143 14.50 4.50 8.34
C ASP A 143 14.81 4.09 6.90
N LEU A 144 13.84 3.48 6.24
CA LEU A 144 13.90 2.97 4.87
C LEU A 144 12.96 3.74 3.94
N THR A 145 12.32 4.82 4.41
CA THR A 145 11.27 5.53 3.64
C THR A 145 11.78 6.03 2.29
N ASP A 146 13.06 6.41 2.21
CA ASP A 146 13.68 6.86 0.96
C ASP A 146 14.08 5.72 0.01
N GLN A 147 13.94 4.46 0.43
CA GLN A 147 14.22 3.27 -0.39
C GLN A 147 12.99 2.77 -1.14
N TYR A 148 11.82 3.31 -0.84
CA TYR A 148 10.52 2.90 -1.36
C TYR A 148 9.87 4.00 -2.19
#